data_AF-A0A7M3YFW4-F1
#
_entry.id   AF-A0A7M3YFW4-F1
#
_cell.length_a   1.000
_cell.length_b   1.000
_cell.length_c   1.000
_cell.angle_alpha   90.00
_cell.angle_beta   90.00
_cell.angle_gamma   90.00
#
_symmetry.space_group_name_H-M   'P 1'
#
loop_
_entity.id
_entity.type
_entity.pdbx_description
1 polymer ?
#
loop_
_entity_poly.entity_id
_entity_poly.type
_entity_poly.pdbx_seq_one_letter_code
_entity_poly.pdbx_strand_id
1 'polypeptide(L)'
;DYKEKNDNSGCKSDRANCNQRPGDVHNWPYIDDLDRSIAEDYNLPGTPFYLLLSPDGIVQWNSGQHSSQSDPLSDPFGALQHHVGASA
;
A
#
# COMPACT_ATOMS: atom_id res chain seq x y z
N ASP A 1 -3.45 -2.37 19.47
CA ASP A 1 -2.50 -2.46 18.33
C ASP A 1 -2.66 -1.18 17.51
N TYR A 2 -1.59 -0.59 16.96
CA TYR A 2 -1.65 0.60 16.10
C TYR A 2 -2.44 0.38 14.81
N LYS A 3 -2.66 -0.89 14.43
CA LYS A 3 -3.49 -1.31 13.30
C LYS A 3 -4.99 -1.05 13.52
N GLU A 4 -5.44 -1.02 14.77
CA GLU A 4 -6.84 -0.85 15.14
C GLU A 4 -7.19 0.64 15.39
N LYS A 5 -8.48 0.94 15.57
CA LYS A 5 -8.96 2.27 15.98
C LYS A 5 -9.58 2.18 17.37
N ASN A 6 -8.75 1.88 18.36
CA ASN A 6 -9.13 1.72 19.76
C ASN A 6 -8.34 2.68 20.67
N ASP A 7 -8.75 2.74 21.93
CA ASP A 7 -8.06 3.50 22.97
C ASP A 7 -6.70 2.83 23.26
N ASN A 8 -5.65 3.33 22.60
CA ASN A 8 -4.31 2.73 22.64
C ASN A 8 -3.21 3.75 22.30
N SER A 9 -2.03 3.59 22.90
CA SER A 9 -0.80 4.30 22.52
C SER A 9 -0.09 3.60 21.34
N GLY A 10 0.92 4.25 20.73
CA GLY A 10 1.66 3.73 19.57
C GLY A 10 1.35 4.44 18.25
N CYS A 11 0.27 5.22 18.17
CA CYS A 11 -0.08 5.95 16.96
C CYS A 11 0.66 7.30 16.85
N LYS A 12 1.05 7.67 15.62
CA LYS A 12 1.84 8.89 15.33
C LYS A 12 3.10 9.03 16.21
N SER A 13 3.86 7.94 16.37
CA SER A 13 5.05 7.90 17.25
C SER A 13 4.73 8.34 18.69
N ASP A 14 3.66 7.77 19.25
CA ASP A 14 3.12 8.04 20.59
C ASP A 14 2.61 9.47 20.82
N ARG A 15 2.45 10.29 19.77
CA ARG A 15 1.96 11.67 19.89
C ARG A 15 0.44 11.80 19.91
N ALA A 16 -0.30 10.73 19.64
CA ALA A 16 -1.76 10.72 19.70
C ALA A 16 -2.30 9.34 20.02
N ASN A 17 -3.50 9.28 20.60
CA ASN A 17 -4.21 8.03 20.80
C ASN A 17 -4.68 7.46 19.46
N CYS A 18 -4.62 6.14 19.29
CA CYS A 18 -5.06 5.47 18.08
C CYS A 18 -6.54 5.67 17.74
N ASN A 19 -7.40 5.94 18.73
CA ASN A 19 -8.81 6.27 18.50
C ASN A 19 -9.01 7.63 17.77
N GLN A 20 -8.02 8.52 17.83
CA GLN A 20 -8.04 9.84 17.18
C GLN A 20 -7.45 9.82 15.77
N ARG A 21 -7.01 8.65 15.25
CA ARG A 21 -6.51 8.58 13.88
C ARG A 21 -7.62 8.93 12.88
N PRO A 22 -7.33 9.72 11.84
CA PRO A 22 -8.28 9.98 10.77
C PRO A 22 -8.58 8.70 9.98
N GLY A 23 -9.72 8.69 9.29
CA GLY A 23 -10.18 7.54 8.51
C GLY A 23 -10.70 6.38 9.37
N ASP A 24 -11.18 5.35 8.68
CA ASP A 24 -11.74 4.15 9.31
C ASP A 24 -10.71 3.03 9.41
N VAL A 25 -11.11 1.94 10.07
CA VAL A 25 -10.33 0.71 10.08
C VAL A 25 -10.37 0.12 8.67
N HIS A 26 -9.20 -0.24 8.14
CA HIS A 26 -9.15 -0.88 6.84
C HIS A 26 -9.65 -2.33 6.92
N ASN A 27 -10.33 -2.79 5.88
CA ASN A 27 -10.78 -4.18 5.74
C ASN A 27 -9.76 -5.07 5.02
N TRP A 28 -8.52 -4.60 4.84
CA TRP A 28 -7.40 -5.35 4.27
C TRP A 28 -6.35 -5.67 5.34
N PRO A 29 -5.56 -6.75 5.17
CA PRO A 29 -4.53 -7.12 6.13
C PRO A 29 -3.36 -6.14 6.13
N TYR A 30 -2.71 -6.01 7.28
CA TYR A 30 -1.36 -5.45 7.39
C TYR A 30 -0.37 -6.61 7.39
N ILE A 31 0.59 -6.56 6.48
CA ILE A 31 1.68 -7.52 6.44
C ILE A 31 2.82 -7.00 7.32
N ASP A 32 3.32 -7.83 8.22
CA ASP A 32 4.52 -7.54 9.00
C ASP A 32 5.74 -7.97 8.20
N ASP A 33 6.64 -7.02 7.98
CA ASP A 33 7.89 -7.19 7.22
C ASP A 33 9.06 -6.58 8.03
N LEU A 34 9.06 -6.80 9.34
CA LEU A 34 10.09 -6.27 10.24
C LEU A 34 11.51 -6.75 9.86
N ASP A 35 11.63 -7.96 9.30
CA ASP A 35 12.88 -8.52 8.80
C ASP A 35 13.27 -8.03 7.40
N ARG A 36 12.36 -7.28 6.75
CA ARG A 36 12.53 -6.67 5.42
C ARG A 36 12.60 -7.66 4.26
N SER A 37 12.29 -8.93 4.48
CA SER A 37 12.34 -9.96 3.45
C SER A 37 11.47 -9.63 2.23
N ILE A 38 10.24 -9.15 2.44
CA ILE A 38 9.33 -8.80 1.34
C ILE A 38 9.83 -7.55 0.62
N ALA A 39 10.28 -6.53 1.37
CA ALA A 39 10.84 -5.32 0.79
C ALA A 39 12.09 -5.61 -0.06
N GLU A 40 12.93 -6.57 0.34
CA GLU A 40 14.11 -7.00 -0.39
C GLU A 40 13.75 -7.82 -1.63
N ASP A 41 12.85 -8.80 -1.51
CA ASP A 41 12.39 -9.64 -2.62
C ASP A 41 11.78 -8.83 -3.77
N TYR A 42 10.98 -7.81 -3.43
CA TYR A 42 10.35 -6.91 -4.40
C TYR A 42 11.16 -5.63 -4.70
N ASN A 43 12.33 -5.46 -4.08
CA ASN A 43 13.21 -4.30 -4.20
C ASN A 43 12.46 -2.94 -4.02
N LEU A 44 11.69 -2.84 -2.94
CA LEU A 44 10.86 -1.67 -2.65
C LEU A 44 11.73 -0.44 -2.28
N PRO A 45 11.57 0.72 -2.94
CA PRO A 45 12.43 1.89 -2.72
C PRO A 45 12.08 2.69 -1.46
N GLY A 46 10.96 2.39 -0.79
CA GLY A 46 10.46 3.09 0.39
C GLY A 46 8.94 3.30 0.35
N THR A 47 8.40 4.08 1.28
CA THR A 47 6.95 4.38 1.37
C THR A 47 6.65 5.87 1.16
N PRO A 48 5.54 6.25 0.51
CA PRO A 48 4.53 5.37 -0.09
C PRO A 48 5.00 4.78 -1.45
N PHE A 49 4.65 3.52 -1.71
CA PHE A 49 4.91 2.81 -2.96
C PHE A 49 3.83 1.75 -3.18
N TYR A 50 3.43 1.52 -4.43
CA TYR A 50 2.33 0.62 -4.78
C TYR A 50 2.76 -0.37 -5.86
N LEU A 51 2.33 -1.62 -5.70
CA LEU A 51 2.49 -2.71 -6.66
C LEU A 51 1.11 -3.29 -7.00
N LEU A 52 0.94 -3.69 -8.26
CA LEU A 52 -0.12 -4.61 -8.66
C LEU A 52 0.50 -5.97 -8.92
N LEU A 53 0.05 -6.98 -8.18
CA LEU A 53 0.51 -8.35 -8.31
C LEU A 53 -0.55 -9.20 -9.01
N SER A 54 -0.13 -10.08 -9.90
CA SER A 54 -0.96 -11.19 -10.35
C SER A 54 -1.10 -12.26 -9.25
N PRO A 55 -2.07 -13.19 -9.35
CA PRO A 55 -2.29 -14.20 -8.31
C PRO A 55 -1.08 -15.11 -7.99
N ASP A 56 -0.14 -15.24 -8.93
CA ASP A 56 1.12 -15.97 -8.80
C ASP A 56 2.26 -15.14 -8.18
N GLY A 57 1.99 -13.90 -7.77
CA GLY A 57 2.96 -13.03 -7.08
C GLY A 57 3.86 -12.22 -8.00
N ILE A 58 3.66 -12.28 -9.31
CA ILE A 58 4.43 -11.51 -10.29
C ILE A 58 3.94 -10.05 -10.36
N VAL A 59 4.88 -9.11 -10.43
CA VAL A 59 4.58 -7.68 -10.57
C VAL A 59 4.04 -7.39 -11.97
N GLN A 60 2.79 -6.96 -12.06
CA GLN A 60 2.14 -6.52 -13.29
C GLN A 60 2.26 -5.00 -13.50
N TRP A 61 2.38 -4.24 -12.41
CA TRP A 61 2.56 -2.79 -12.42
C TRP A 61 3.24 -2.30 -11.14
N ASN A 62 4.00 -1.21 -11.23
CA ASN A 62 4.69 -0.59 -10.09
C ASN A 62 4.67 0.94 -10.18
N SER A 63 4.33 1.62 -9.09
CA SER A 63 4.20 3.08 -9.09
C SER A 63 5.49 3.83 -9.38
N GLY A 64 6.66 3.21 -9.12
CA GLY A 64 7.97 3.82 -9.35
C GLY A 64 8.28 4.07 -10.84
N GLN A 65 7.73 3.25 -11.73
CA GLN A 65 7.87 3.43 -13.18
C GLN A 65 6.85 4.42 -13.77
N HIS A 66 5.85 4.82 -12.98
CA HIS A 66 4.74 5.68 -13.40
C HIS A 66 4.71 6.99 -12.60
N SER A 67 5.88 7.56 -12.28
CA SER A 67 6.00 8.75 -11.44
C SER A 67 5.72 10.08 -12.18
N SER A 68 5.52 10.05 -13.50
CA SER A 68 5.22 11.25 -14.28
C SER A 68 3.75 11.62 -14.15
N GLN A 69 3.44 12.88 -13.86
CA GLN A 69 2.05 13.36 -13.81
C GLN A 69 1.34 13.30 -15.17
N SER A 70 2.08 13.23 -16.27
CA SER A 70 1.53 13.05 -17.61
C SER A 70 1.23 11.58 -17.94
N ASP A 71 1.62 10.65 -17.07
CA ASP A 71 1.37 9.24 -17.26
C ASP A 71 -0.07 8.90 -16.82
N PRO A 72 -0.92 8.38 -17.73
CA PRO A 72 -2.29 7.97 -17.39
C PRO A 72 -2.35 6.84 -16.35
N LEU A 73 -1.24 6.15 -16.10
CA LEU A 73 -1.11 5.09 -15.11
C LEU A 73 -0.38 5.55 -13.84
N SER A 74 -0.17 6.85 -13.65
CA SER A 74 0.45 7.39 -12.42
C SER A 74 -0.40 7.19 -11.16
N ASP A 75 -1.70 6.97 -11.33
CA ASP A 75 -2.62 6.66 -10.24
C ASP A 75 -2.84 5.13 -10.10
N PRO A 76 -2.67 4.55 -8.90
CA PRO A 76 -2.87 3.12 -8.67
C PRO A 76 -4.27 2.61 -9.06
N PHE A 77 -5.32 3.42 -8.90
CA PHE A 77 -6.67 3.02 -9.27
C PHE A 77 -6.85 2.98 -10.80
N GLY A 78 -6.32 3.98 -11.51
CA GLY A 78 -6.22 3.97 -12.97
C GLY A 78 -5.45 2.75 -13.49
N ALA A 79 -4.32 2.41 -12.87
CA ALA A 79 -3.55 1.21 -13.19
C ALA A 79 -4.38 -0.08 -12.97
N LEU A 80 -5.06 -0.21 -11.84
CA LEU A 80 -5.94 -1.34 -11.57
C LEU A 80 -7.04 -1.48 -12.64
N GLN A 81 -7.71 -0.38 -12.98
CA GLN A 81 -8.74 -0.35 -14.02
C GLN A 81 -8.18 -0.79 -15.37
N HIS A 82 -6.96 -0.38 -15.72
CA HIS A 82 -6.31 -0.77 -16.97
C HIS A 82 -6.00 -2.28 -17.02
N HIS A 83 -5.43 -2.84 -15.96
CA HIS A 83 -4.99 -4.24 -15.92
C HIS A 83 -6.12 -5.25 -15.69
N VAL A 84 -7.19 -4.85 -14.98
CA VAL A 84 -8.32 -5.74 -14.64
C VAL A 84 -9.55 -5.45 -15.50
N GLY A 85 -9.79 -4.20 -15.87
CA GLY A 85 -10.98 -3.76 -16.60
C GLY A 85 -10.98 -4.06 -18.10
N ALA A 86 -9.87 -4.53 -18.67
CA ALA A 86 -9.81 -4.98 -20.06
C ALA A 86 -10.50 -6.35 -20.30
N SER A 87 -11.10 -6.95 -19.27
CA SER A 87 -11.90 -8.17 -19.36
C SER A 87 -13.39 -7.86 -19.19
N ALA A 88 -14.03 -7.35 -20.25
CA ALA A 88 -15.46 -7.42 -20.48
C ALA A 88 -15.75 -7.48 -21.99
#